data_AF-A0A4R1JZZ8-F1
#
_entry.id   AF-A0A4R1JZZ8-F1
#
_cell.length_a   1.000
_cell.length_b   1.000
_cell.length_c   1.000
_cell.angle_alpha   90.00
_cell.angle_beta   90.00
_cell.angle_gamma   90.00
#
_symmetry.space_group_name_H-M   'P 1'
#
loop_
_entity.id
_entity.type
_entity.pdbx_description
1 polymer ?
#
loop_
_entity_poly.entity_id
_entity_poly.type
_entity_poly.pdbx_seq_one_letter_code
_entity_poly.pdbx_strand_id
1 'polypeptide(L)'
;MNPVSNGFDLYSNTKSSLSDLLDYISKSTDQDFFEFDIKCSNPNFILFTTLPINLLGAINYSSQDPKNINENGKITLNQTFETKLIPSNFGHLKIYFEDILKEQNTSNSVLFEINFTARATQWQYYFINKNAVSLNNPSITEKENIQFDGPKTVTIPTGESALLFTSNKTYITLSEKPKYKFDLISSSSSTNQTNTKPKVIIKGLPVPDVSRIGIIENNDQNQVASPMYIYL
;
A
#
# COMPACT_ATOMS: atom_id res chain seq x y z
N MET A 1 21.03 -13.29 17.84
CA MET A 1 19.66 -12.90 17.44
C MET A 1 19.78 -11.69 16.53
N ASN A 2 19.23 -11.77 15.32
CA ASN A 2 19.10 -10.59 14.48
C ASN A 2 17.94 -9.76 15.04
N PRO A 3 18.14 -8.48 15.40
CA PRO A 3 17.03 -7.64 15.83
C PRO A 3 16.00 -7.54 14.70
N VAL A 4 14.74 -7.81 15.00
CA VAL A 4 13.63 -7.59 14.06
C VAL A 4 13.51 -6.08 13.86
N SER A 5 13.76 -5.60 12.64
CA SER A 5 13.91 -4.15 12.42
C SER A 5 12.58 -3.37 12.52
N ASN A 6 11.44 -4.04 12.68
CA ASN A 6 10.10 -3.46 12.71
C ASN A 6 9.14 -4.28 13.60
N GLY A 7 9.61 -4.76 14.76
CA GLY A 7 8.80 -5.58 15.66
C GLY A 7 9.20 -5.42 17.12
N PHE A 8 8.71 -6.33 17.95
CA PHE A 8 9.15 -6.47 19.32
C PHE A 8 9.38 -7.95 19.63
N ASP A 9 10.31 -8.20 20.54
CA ASP A 9 10.61 -9.54 21.03
C ASP A 9 10.16 -9.63 22.49
N LEU A 10 9.67 -10.79 22.89
CA LEU A 10 9.36 -11.09 24.27
C LEU A 10 10.50 -11.89 24.90
N TYR A 11 11.07 -11.36 25.98
CA TYR A 11 12.12 -12.01 26.74
C TYR A 11 11.65 -12.32 28.15
N SER A 12 12.06 -13.47 28.68
CA SER A 12 11.84 -13.84 30.07
C SER A 12 13.16 -14.27 30.71
N ASN A 13 13.39 -13.82 31.95
CA ASN A 13 14.55 -14.19 32.75
C ASN A 13 14.15 -15.25 33.80
N THR A 14 13.56 -16.35 33.35
CA THR A 14 13.14 -17.44 34.22
C THR A 14 14.14 -18.60 34.16
N LYS A 15 14.25 -19.32 35.28
CA LYS A 15 14.97 -20.60 35.35
C LYS A 15 14.08 -21.80 34.98
N SER A 16 12.76 -21.60 34.92
CA SER A 16 11.78 -22.61 34.53
C SER A 16 11.73 -22.75 33.00
N SER A 17 11.17 -23.86 32.52
CA SER A 17 10.96 -24.00 31.06
C SER A 17 9.93 -22.99 30.55
N LEU A 18 9.95 -22.69 29.25
CA LEU A 18 8.94 -21.81 28.64
C LEU A 18 7.52 -22.39 28.83
N SER A 19 7.36 -23.71 28.71
CA SER A 19 6.09 -24.38 28.95
C SER A 19 5.57 -24.15 30.36
N ASP A 20 6.43 -24.29 31.38
CA ASP A 20 6.04 -24.06 32.78
C ASP A 20 5.65 -22.61 33.02
N LEU A 21 6.37 -21.67 32.39
CA LEU A 21 6.07 -20.24 32.50
C LEU A 21 4.70 -19.92 31.89
N LEU A 22 4.43 -20.40 30.68
CA LEU A 22 3.15 -20.15 30.00
C LEU A 22 1.98 -20.83 30.71
N ASP A 23 2.18 -22.05 31.22
CA ASP A 23 1.20 -22.76 32.07
C ASP A 23 0.91 -22.00 33.37
N TYR A 24 1.95 -21.48 34.03
CA TYR A 24 1.80 -20.63 35.22
C TYR A 24 1.01 -19.36 34.92
N ILE A 25 1.34 -18.66 33.83
CA ILE A 25 0.60 -17.45 33.41
C ILE A 25 -0.86 -17.81 33.16
N SER A 26 -1.11 -18.90 32.43
CA SER A 26 -2.47 -19.34 32.11
C SER A 26 -3.29 -19.65 33.34
N LYS A 27 -2.75 -20.42 34.29
CA LYS A 27 -3.43 -20.75 35.56
C LYS A 27 -3.60 -19.55 36.48
N SER A 28 -2.74 -18.54 36.39
CA SER A 28 -2.78 -17.37 37.27
C SER A 28 -3.67 -16.25 36.74
N THR A 29 -3.93 -16.22 35.42
CA THR A 29 -4.64 -15.12 34.74
C THR A 29 -5.92 -15.59 34.03
N ASP A 30 -6.15 -16.89 33.93
CA ASP A 30 -7.17 -17.52 33.09
C ASP A 30 -7.06 -17.12 31.59
N GLN A 31 -5.85 -16.78 31.13
CA GLN A 31 -5.55 -16.44 29.73
C GLN A 31 -4.56 -17.42 29.11
N ASP A 32 -4.82 -17.86 27.89
CA ASP A 32 -3.98 -18.79 27.13
C ASP A 32 -3.31 -18.14 25.90
N PHE A 33 -3.29 -16.81 25.87
CA PHE A 33 -2.68 -16.02 24.80
C PHE A 33 -2.08 -14.70 25.32
N PHE A 34 -1.15 -14.15 24.54
CA PHE A 34 -0.79 -12.74 24.61
C PHE A 34 -1.69 -11.94 23.67
N GLU A 35 -2.18 -10.80 24.14
CA GLU A 35 -3.02 -9.88 23.36
C GLU A 35 -2.37 -8.50 23.26
N PHE A 36 -2.43 -7.92 22.06
CA PHE A 36 -1.88 -6.60 21.77
C PHE A 36 -2.87 -5.77 20.96
N ASP A 37 -3.02 -4.51 21.37
CA ASP A 37 -3.74 -3.51 20.59
C ASP A 37 -2.83 -2.89 19.53
N ILE A 38 -3.30 -2.90 18.28
CA ILE A 38 -2.64 -2.25 17.17
C ILE A 38 -3.18 -0.81 17.07
N LYS A 39 -2.27 0.15 17.08
CA LYS A 39 -2.57 1.58 16.86
C LYS A 39 -1.93 2.04 15.56
N CYS A 40 -2.67 2.79 14.77
CA CYS A 40 -2.16 3.43 13.57
C CYS A 40 -2.08 4.94 13.79
N SER A 41 -0.86 5.49 13.76
CA SER A 41 -0.63 6.93 13.92
C SER A 41 -0.72 7.70 12.60
N ASN A 42 -0.64 7.00 11.46
CA ASN A 42 -0.72 7.63 10.14
C ASN A 42 -2.18 7.63 9.66
N PRO A 43 -2.84 8.81 9.58
CA PRO A 43 -4.25 8.88 9.17
C PRO A 43 -4.47 8.42 7.72
N ASN A 44 -3.42 8.41 6.89
CA ASN A 44 -3.49 8.01 5.49
C ASN A 44 -3.17 6.52 5.26
N PHE A 45 -2.92 5.74 6.33
CA PHE A 45 -2.47 4.34 6.20
C PHE A 45 -3.38 3.46 5.34
N ILE A 46 -4.69 3.62 5.48
CA ILE A 46 -5.69 2.89 4.69
C ILE A 46 -5.61 3.29 3.20
N LEU A 47 -5.23 4.53 2.90
CA LEU A 47 -5.19 5.04 1.53
C LEU A 47 -4.06 4.39 0.72
N PHE A 48 -2.91 4.13 1.34
CA PHE A 48 -1.75 3.52 0.66
C PHE A 48 -1.55 2.02 0.88
N THR A 49 -2.40 1.37 1.68
CA THR A 49 -2.41 -0.10 1.83
C THR A 49 -3.60 -0.72 1.11
N THR A 50 -3.58 -2.03 0.86
CA THR A 50 -4.71 -2.76 0.26
C THR A 50 -5.91 -2.95 1.18
N LEU A 51 -5.91 -2.35 2.38
CA LEU A 51 -7.04 -2.37 3.30
C LEU A 51 -8.30 -1.77 2.63
N PRO A 52 -9.52 -2.21 2.99
CA PRO A 52 -10.73 -1.58 2.48
C PRO A 52 -10.76 -0.08 2.80
N ILE A 53 -11.04 0.78 1.80
CA ILE A 53 -11.09 2.24 2.01
C ILE A 53 -12.23 2.63 2.96
N ASN A 54 -13.31 1.85 2.93
CA ASN A 54 -14.48 1.97 3.78
C ASN A 54 -14.41 1.02 4.99
N LEU A 55 -13.20 0.72 5.50
CA LEU A 55 -13.06 -0.15 6.66
C LEU A 55 -13.83 0.42 7.86
N LEU A 56 -14.95 -0.22 8.19
CA LEU A 56 -15.73 0.02 9.39
C LEU A 56 -15.42 -1.11 10.36
N GLY A 57 -14.43 -0.94 11.23
CA GLY A 57 -13.99 -2.04 12.08
C GLY A 57 -12.53 -2.01 12.48
N ALA A 58 -12.10 -3.12 13.06
CA ALA A 58 -10.72 -3.41 13.42
C ALA A 58 -10.15 -4.53 12.53
N ILE A 59 -8.84 -4.46 12.26
CA ILE A 59 -8.10 -5.60 11.70
C ILE A 59 -7.74 -6.57 12.82
N ASN A 60 -7.95 -7.86 12.61
CA ASN A 60 -7.66 -8.89 13.59
C ASN A 60 -6.66 -9.89 13.03
N TYR A 61 -5.68 -10.23 13.88
CA TYR A 61 -4.70 -11.27 13.63
C TYR A 61 -4.73 -12.27 14.78
N SER A 62 -4.65 -13.55 14.45
CA SER A 62 -4.58 -14.63 15.43
C SER A 62 -3.59 -15.68 14.98
N SER A 63 -2.73 -16.17 15.88
CA SER A 63 -1.84 -17.30 15.59
C SER A 63 -2.60 -18.59 15.26
N GLN A 64 -3.86 -18.71 15.73
CA GLN A 64 -4.74 -19.85 15.46
C GLN A 64 -5.54 -19.74 14.15
N ASP A 65 -5.38 -18.66 13.37
CA ASP A 65 -6.06 -18.57 12.07
C ASP A 65 -5.54 -19.67 11.12
N PRO A 66 -6.40 -20.57 10.61
CA PRO A 66 -5.98 -21.68 9.76
C PRO A 66 -5.41 -21.23 8.40
N LYS A 67 -5.57 -19.95 8.03
CA LYS A 67 -5.00 -19.35 6.81
C LYS A 67 -3.59 -18.80 7.02
N ASN A 68 -3.06 -18.87 8.23
CA ASN A 68 -1.66 -18.52 8.50
C ASN A 68 -0.73 -19.38 7.66
N ILE A 69 0.36 -18.79 7.19
CA ILE A 69 1.37 -19.47 6.37
C ILE A 69 2.63 -19.64 7.22
N ASN A 70 3.03 -20.88 7.48
CA ASN A 70 4.27 -21.19 8.19
C ASN A 70 5.35 -21.64 7.20
N GLU A 71 6.43 -20.87 7.14
CA GLU A 71 7.63 -21.18 6.37
C GLU A 71 8.81 -21.30 7.35
N ASN A 72 9.08 -22.53 7.80
CA ASN A 72 10.23 -22.88 8.65
C ASN A 72 10.34 -22.03 9.94
N GLY A 73 9.24 -21.89 10.69
CA GLY A 73 9.21 -21.16 11.97
C GLY A 73 8.98 -19.65 11.81
N LYS A 74 8.80 -19.17 10.57
CA LYS A 74 8.26 -17.85 10.27
C LYS A 74 6.79 -17.99 9.89
N ILE A 75 5.91 -17.49 10.74
CA ILE A 75 4.46 -17.51 10.56
C ILE A 75 3.98 -16.16 10.06
N THR A 76 3.53 -16.11 8.81
CA THR A 76 2.81 -14.94 8.29
C THR A 76 1.35 -15.02 8.72
N LEU A 77 0.92 -14.04 9.52
CA LEU A 77 -0.42 -13.99 10.07
C LEU A 77 -1.43 -13.51 9.01
N ASN A 78 -2.51 -14.26 8.86
CA ASN A 78 -3.62 -13.89 8.02
C ASN A 78 -4.41 -12.75 8.67
N GLN A 79 -4.78 -11.78 7.84
CA GLN A 79 -5.59 -10.64 8.26
C GLN A 79 -7.07 -10.98 8.15
N THR A 80 -7.82 -10.70 9.22
CA THR A 80 -9.28 -10.75 9.22
C THR A 80 -9.85 -9.40 9.60
N PHE A 81 -11.14 -9.18 9.31
CA PHE A 81 -11.83 -7.93 9.61
C PHE A 81 -13.02 -8.20 10.50
N GLU A 82 -13.19 -7.38 11.52
CA GLU A 82 -14.37 -7.40 12.37
C GLU A 82 -15.18 -6.13 12.19
N THR A 83 -16.44 -6.28 11.79
CA THR A 83 -17.37 -5.19 11.51
C THR A 83 -18.09 -4.71 12.77
N LYS A 84 -17.39 -4.66 13.91
CA LYS A 84 -17.93 -4.00 15.11
C LYS A 84 -18.00 -2.50 14.88
N LEU A 85 -19.17 -1.92 15.17
CA LEU A 85 -19.51 -0.53 14.86
C LEU A 85 -18.56 0.52 15.46
N ILE A 86 -17.85 0.19 16.55
CA ILE A 86 -16.91 1.12 17.22
C ILE A 86 -15.74 0.33 17.81
N PRO A 87 -14.64 0.13 17.07
CA PRO A 87 -13.40 -0.33 17.68
C PRO A 87 -12.67 0.84 18.33
N SER A 88 -12.14 0.64 19.54
CA SER A 88 -11.27 1.62 20.21
C SER A 88 -9.88 1.71 19.60
N ASN A 89 -9.48 0.69 18.83
CA ASN A 89 -8.13 0.51 18.29
C ASN A 89 -8.18 0.17 16.78
N PHE A 90 -7.05 0.36 16.08
CA PHE A 90 -6.96 0.07 14.65
C PHE A 90 -7.06 -1.45 14.38
N GLY A 91 -6.56 -2.26 15.32
CA GLY A 91 -6.64 -3.70 15.24
C GLY A 91 -6.24 -4.41 16.54
N HIS A 92 -6.29 -5.74 16.50
CA HIS A 92 -5.88 -6.60 17.60
C HIS A 92 -5.01 -7.75 17.09
N LEU A 93 -4.07 -8.19 17.92
CA LEU A 93 -3.22 -9.34 17.69
C LEU A 93 -3.33 -10.29 18.88
N LYS A 94 -3.64 -11.56 18.62
CA LYS A 94 -3.60 -12.64 19.60
C LYS A 94 -2.57 -13.70 19.21
N ILE A 95 -1.67 -14.02 20.14
CA ILE A 95 -0.70 -15.09 19.99
C ILE A 95 -0.92 -16.10 21.12
N TYR A 96 -1.43 -17.27 20.78
CA TYR A 96 -1.76 -18.33 21.72
C TYR A 96 -0.50 -19.08 22.20
N PHE A 97 -0.49 -19.47 23.47
CA PHE A 97 0.64 -20.14 24.10
C PHE A 97 0.95 -21.49 23.45
N GLU A 98 -0.09 -22.24 23.05
CA GLU A 98 0.06 -23.51 22.33
C GLU A 98 0.85 -23.35 21.03
N ASP A 99 0.58 -22.29 20.27
CA ASP A 99 1.26 -22.02 19.00
C ASP A 99 2.73 -21.64 19.20
N ILE A 100 3.05 -20.92 20.28
CA ILE A 100 4.44 -20.62 20.66
C ILE A 100 5.19 -21.92 20.96
N LEU A 101 4.59 -22.82 21.74
CA LEU A 101 5.22 -24.08 22.16
C LEU A 101 5.38 -25.06 21.00
N LYS A 102 4.41 -25.12 20.09
CA LYS A 102 4.46 -25.98 18.89
C LYS A 102 5.67 -25.66 18.02
N GLU A 103 5.91 -24.38 17.79
CA GLU A 103 6.95 -23.89 16.87
C GLU A 103 8.34 -23.82 17.49
N GLN A 104 8.44 -23.81 18.83
CA GLN A 104 9.72 -23.93 19.51
C GLN A 104 10.40 -25.29 19.24
N ASN A 105 9.61 -26.34 19.02
CA ASN A 105 10.14 -27.67 18.74
C ASN A 105 10.73 -27.80 17.32
N THR A 106 10.40 -26.86 16.42
CA THR A 106 10.79 -26.89 15.00
C THR A 106 11.85 -25.84 14.64
N SER A 107 12.01 -24.78 15.44
CA SER A 107 12.96 -23.69 15.20
C SER A 107 13.53 -23.10 16.50
N ASN A 108 14.74 -22.56 16.44
CA ASN A 108 15.39 -21.86 17.56
C ASN A 108 14.69 -20.53 17.95
N SER A 109 13.81 -20.01 17.09
CA SER A 109 13.01 -18.82 17.35
C SER A 109 11.74 -18.83 16.51
N VAL A 110 10.60 -18.59 17.16
CA VAL A 110 9.30 -18.44 16.51
C VAL A 110 9.10 -16.98 16.13
N LEU A 111 8.80 -16.70 14.87
CA LEU A 111 8.54 -15.34 14.38
C LEU A 111 7.12 -15.24 13.83
N PHE A 112 6.33 -14.33 14.36
CA PHE A 112 5.02 -13.96 13.82
C PHE A 112 5.15 -12.65 13.04
N GLU A 113 4.78 -12.66 11.76
CA GLU A 113 4.89 -11.52 10.87
C GLU A 113 3.52 -11.06 10.37
N ILE A 114 3.31 -9.74 10.42
CA ILE A 114 2.16 -9.07 9.80
C ILE A 114 2.68 -8.31 8.58
N ASN A 115 2.09 -8.56 7.42
CA ASN A 115 2.46 -7.91 6.17
C ASN A 115 1.31 -7.05 5.63
N PHE A 116 1.60 -5.80 5.32
CA PHE A 116 0.69 -4.92 4.59
C PHE A 116 1.16 -4.79 3.14
N THR A 117 0.24 -4.93 2.20
CA THR A 117 0.54 -4.71 0.78
C THR A 117 0.25 -3.26 0.40
N ALA A 118 1.19 -2.64 -0.32
CA ALA A 118 0.98 -1.31 -0.86
C ALA A 118 -0.11 -1.32 -1.93
N ARG A 119 -1.00 -0.32 -1.90
CA ARG A 119 -2.09 -0.19 -2.86
C ARG A 119 -1.55 0.12 -4.26
N ALA A 120 -2.13 -0.51 -5.27
CA ALA A 120 -1.95 -0.11 -6.66
C ALA A 120 -3.08 0.81 -7.10
N THR A 121 -2.76 1.89 -7.81
CA THR A 121 -3.72 2.92 -8.24
C THR A 121 -3.59 3.19 -9.73
N GLN A 122 -4.67 3.66 -10.35
CA GLN A 122 -4.59 4.25 -11.69
C GLN A 122 -3.99 5.65 -11.56
N TRP A 123 -2.85 5.90 -12.20
CA TRP A 123 -2.23 7.22 -12.16
C TRP A 123 -2.89 8.15 -13.17
N GLN A 124 -3.23 9.36 -12.76
CA GLN A 124 -3.95 10.33 -13.57
C GLN A 124 -3.21 11.67 -13.55
N TYR A 125 -2.62 12.05 -14.67
CA TYR A 125 -1.94 13.34 -14.82
C TYR A 125 -2.87 14.33 -15.52
N TYR A 126 -3.19 15.41 -14.83
CA TYR A 126 -3.96 16.54 -15.35
C TYR A 126 -3.00 17.70 -15.64
N PHE A 127 -2.75 17.98 -16.91
CA PHE A 127 -1.95 19.13 -17.34
C PHE A 127 -2.82 20.34 -17.62
N ILE A 128 -2.66 21.40 -16.83
CA ILE A 128 -3.41 22.66 -16.91
C ILE A 128 -2.48 23.69 -17.54
N ASN A 129 -2.73 24.01 -18.81
CA ASN A 129 -1.84 24.86 -19.60
C ASN A 129 -2.24 26.34 -19.47
N LYS A 130 -1.73 27.01 -18.44
CA LYS A 130 -2.05 28.43 -18.20
C LYS A 130 -1.17 29.36 -19.04
N ASN A 131 0.04 28.93 -19.36
CA ASN A 131 1.02 29.76 -20.07
C ASN A 131 1.02 29.54 -21.59
N ALA A 132 -0.01 28.90 -22.14
CA ALA A 132 -0.15 28.61 -23.58
C ALA A 132 1.09 27.92 -24.19
N VAL A 133 1.71 27.01 -23.44
CA VAL A 133 2.83 26.19 -23.92
C VAL A 133 2.35 25.38 -25.13
N SER A 134 3.04 25.50 -26.27
CA SER A 134 2.69 24.75 -27.48
C SER A 134 2.94 23.26 -27.27
N LEU A 135 1.85 22.48 -27.22
CA LEU A 135 1.87 21.03 -27.14
C LEU A 135 1.36 20.44 -28.44
N ASN A 136 2.25 19.84 -29.22
CA ASN A 136 1.91 19.09 -30.42
C ASN A 136 1.98 17.60 -30.12
N ASN A 137 0.83 16.93 -30.27
CA ASN A 137 0.60 15.51 -29.96
C ASN A 137 1.41 15.05 -28.73
N PRO A 138 1.08 15.60 -27.54
CA PRO A 138 1.84 15.33 -26.32
C PRO A 138 1.60 13.89 -25.86
N SER A 139 2.62 13.27 -25.28
CA SER A 139 2.53 11.95 -24.68
C SER A 139 3.41 11.84 -23.44
N ILE A 140 3.07 10.88 -22.59
CA ILE A 140 3.93 10.50 -21.44
C ILE A 140 4.76 9.31 -21.86
N THR A 141 6.07 9.41 -21.65
CA THR A 141 7.03 8.35 -21.96
C THR A 141 7.79 7.93 -20.70
N GLU A 142 8.19 6.67 -20.69
CA GLU A 142 9.08 6.09 -19.69
C GLU A 142 10.13 5.23 -20.40
N LYS A 143 11.19 4.83 -19.69
CA LYS A 143 12.11 3.79 -20.15
C LYS A 143 11.55 2.38 -19.95
N GLU A 144 10.57 2.21 -19.07
CA GLU A 144 9.96 0.92 -18.74
C GLU A 144 8.64 0.71 -19.50
N ASN A 145 7.93 -0.37 -19.19
CA ASN A 145 6.74 -0.84 -19.92
C ASN A 145 5.41 -0.21 -19.50
N ILE A 146 5.40 0.88 -18.72
CA ILE A 146 4.16 1.54 -18.32
C ILE A 146 3.73 2.51 -19.41
N GLN A 147 2.52 2.31 -19.94
CA GLN A 147 1.92 3.15 -20.96
C GLN A 147 0.81 4.01 -20.38
N PHE A 148 0.67 5.21 -20.92
CA PHE A 148 -0.40 6.15 -20.60
C PHE A 148 -1.25 6.41 -21.83
N ASP A 149 -2.56 6.36 -21.64
CA ASP A 149 -3.55 6.75 -22.63
C ASP A 149 -3.84 8.25 -22.53
N GLY A 150 -4.11 8.89 -23.66
CA GLY A 150 -4.41 10.31 -23.75
C GLY A 150 -3.57 11.02 -24.81
N PRO A 151 -3.62 12.36 -24.85
CA PRO A 151 -4.40 13.22 -23.95
C PRO A 151 -5.90 13.16 -24.25
N LYS A 152 -6.73 13.33 -23.21
CA LYS A 152 -8.15 13.69 -23.35
C LYS A 152 -8.38 15.06 -22.72
N THR A 153 -9.06 15.96 -23.41
CA THR A 153 -9.46 17.24 -22.82
C THR A 153 -10.58 17.01 -21.83
N VAL A 154 -10.40 17.46 -20.58
CA VAL A 154 -11.37 17.36 -19.50
C VAL A 154 -11.54 18.71 -18.80
N THR A 155 -12.62 18.87 -18.06
CA THR A 155 -12.81 19.99 -17.12
C THR A 155 -12.64 19.47 -15.71
N ILE A 156 -11.72 20.03 -14.94
CA ILE A 156 -11.47 19.62 -13.55
C ILE A 156 -12.46 20.32 -12.59
N PRO A 157 -12.60 19.89 -11.31
CA PRO A 157 -13.60 20.46 -10.40
C PRO A 157 -13.52 21.98 -10.17
N THR A 158 -12.35 22.59 -10.41
CA THR A 158 -12.17 24.05 -10.37
C THR A 158 -12.75 24.79 -11.58
N GLY A 159 -13.27 24.07 -12.58
CA GLY A 159 -13.77 24.63 -13.84
C GLY A 159 -12.70 24.81 -14.92
N GLU A 160 -11.43 24.52 -14.62
CA GLU A 160 -10.33 24.68 -15.57
C GLU A 160 -10.27 23.53 -16.59
N SER A 161 -9.85 23.84 -17.81
CA SER A 161 -9.58 22.81 -18.83
C SER A 161 -8.20 22.20 -18.60
N ALA A 162 -8.11 20.88 -18.71
CA ALA A 162 -6.87 20.13 -18.57
C ALA A 162 -6.74 19.03 -19.64
N LEU A 163 -5.50 18.66 -19.96
CA LEU A 163 -5.20 17.44 -20.69
C LEU A 163 -4.99 16.30 -19.69
N LEU A 164 -5.84 15.29 -19.75
CA LEU A 164 -5.77 14.10 -18.91
C LEU A 164 -5.02 12.97 -19.61
N PHE A 165 -4.01 12.43 -18.94
CA PHE A 165 -3.38 11.16 -19.25
C PHE A 165 -3.63 10.17 -18.12
N THR A 166 -3.94 8.93 -18.46
CA THR A 166 -4.19 7.89 -17.45
C THR A 166 -3.35 6.65 -17.75
N SER A 167 -2.89 5.95 -16.71
CA SER A 167 -2.26 4.62 -16.88
C SER A 167 -3.25 3.53 -17.32
N ASN A 168 -4.48 3.93 -17.69
CA ASN A 168 -5.60 3.10 -18.10
C ASN A 168 -5.77 1.81 -17.29
N LYS A 169 -5.54 0.64 -17.88
CA LYS A 169 -5.71 -0.68 -17.24
C LYS A 169 -4.52 -1.07 -16.34
N THR A 170 -3.42 -0.33 -16.40
CA THR A 170 -2.23 -0.59 -15.60
C THR A 170 -2.36 0.13 -14.26
N TYR A 171 -2.44 -0.65 -13.19
CA TYR A 171 -2.40 -0.14 -11.82
C TYR A 171 -0.96 -0.15 -11.33
N ILE A 172 -0.51 1.00 -10.84
CA ILE A 172 0.88 1.19 -10.43
C ILE A 172 0.90 1.22 -8.90
N THR A 173 1.69 0.31 -8.31
CA THR A 173 1.86 0.19 -6.85
C THR A 173 2.50 1.43 -6.29
N LEU A 174 1.88 2.00 -5.25
CA LEU A 174 2.43 3.14 -4.52
C LEU A 174 3.78 2.78 -3.89
N SER A 175 4.68 3.75 -3.84
CA SER A 175 5.98 3.59 -3.22
C SER A 175 6.46 4.91 -2.66
N GLU A 176 7.06 4.86 -1.47
CA GLU A 176 7.68 6.01 -0.82
C GLU A 176 8.84 6.59 -1.66
N LYS A 177 9.60 5.71 -2.32
CA LYS A 177 10.68 6.11 -3.22
C LYS A 177 10.19 6.00 -4.67
N PRO A 178 10.36 7.06 -5.49
CA PRO A 178 10.01 7.01 -6.91
C PRO A 178 10.72 5.85 -7.61
N LYS A 179 9.95 4.85 -8.04
CA LYS A 179 10.45 3.72 -8.85
C LYS A 179 10.50 4.08 -10.33
N TYR A 180 9.51 4.86 -10.78
CA TYR A 180 9.27 5.20 -12.18
C TYR A 180 9.61 6.66 -12.42
N LYS A 181 10.09 6.95 -13.64
CA LYS A 181 10.41 8.32 -14.07
C LYS A 181 9.78 8.59 -15.41
N PHE A 182 8.66 9.29 -15.37
CA PHE A 182 7.90 9.67 -16.55
C PHE A 182 8.30 11.05 -17.02
N ASP A 183 8.35 11.26 -18.33
CA ASP A 183 8.56 12.57 -18.94
C ASP A 183 7.32 12.93 -19.78
N LEU A 184 6.93 14.21 -19.76
CA LEU A 184 5.98 14.74 -20.75
C LEU A 184 6.78 15.17 -21.98
N ILE A 185 6.46 14.59 -23.13
CA ILE A 185 7.05 14.94 -24.41
C ILE A 185 6.02 15.52 -25.36
N SER A 186 6.48 16.28 -26.34
CA SER A 186 5.69 16.76 -27.48
C SER A 186 6.41 16.36 -28.77
N SER A 187 5.65 15.77 -29.69
CA SER A 187 6.18 15.38 -31.00
C SER A 187 6.00 16.54 -31.99
N SER A 188 7.01 16.79 -32.84
CA SER A 188 6.85 17.76 -33.93
C SER A 188 6.16 17.08 -35.12
N SER A 189 4.93 17.48 -35.42
CA SER A 189 4.23 17.04 -36.63
C SER A 189 4.80 17.75 -37.88
N SER A 190 6.00 17.37 -38.32
CA SER A 190 6.44 17.70 -39.69
C SER A 190 6.43 16.42 -40.51
N THR A 191 5.44 16.31 -41.39
CA THR A 191 5.16 15.18 -42.30
C THR A 191 6.30 14.83 -43.27
N ASN A 192 7.45 15.52 -43.24
CA ASN A 192 8.56 15.36 -44.19
C ASN A 192 9.95 15.16 -43.55
N GLN A 193 10.06 14.84 -42.26
CA GLN A 193 11.37 14.55 -41.65
C GLN A 193 11.31 13.28 -40.80
N THR A 194 11.96 12.23 -41.31
CA THR A 194 12.03 10.87 -40.74
C THR A 194 12.83 10.76 -39.43
N ASN A 195 13.24 11.87 -38.79
CA ASN A 195 14.16 11.84 -37.63
C ASN A 195 14.00 13.00 -36.63
N THR A 196 12.79 13.58 -36.48
CA THR A 196 12.61 14.59 -35.43
C THR A 196 12.41 13.93 -34.07
N LYS A 197 13.43 14.04 -33.21
CA LYS A 197 13.36 13.55 -31.82
C LYS A 197 12.27 14.32 -31.07
N PRO A 198 11.43 13.64 -30.27
CA PRO A 198 10.41 14.32 -29.47
C PRO A 198 11.07 15.32 -28.51
N LYS A 199 10.44 16.49 -28.35
CA LYS A 199 10.87 17.52 -27.40
C LYS A 199 10.35 17.17 -26.02
N VAL A 200 11.25 17.08 -25.04
CA VAL A 200 10.85 16.97 -23.62
C VAL A 200 10.31 18.32 -23.16
N ILE A 201 9.06 18.33 -22.69
CA ILE A 201 8.39 19.50 -22.13
C ILE A 201 8.61 19.55 -20.62
N ILE A 202 8.41 18.42 -19.93
CA ILE A 202 8.74 18.24 -18.52
C ILE A 202 9.54 16.96 -18.36
N LYS A 203 10.68 17.07 -17.69
CA LYS A 203 11.51 15.93 -17.31
C LYS A 203 11.20 15.55 -15.86
N GLY A 204 10.78 14.32 -15.62
CA GLY A 204 10.42 13.81 -14.31
C GLY A 204 9.09 14.38 -13.82
N LEU A 205 8.00 13.74 -14.21
CA LEU A 205 6.67 14.00 -13.68
C LEU A 205 6.61 13.59 -12.19
N PRO A 206 5.76 14.27 -11.39
CA PRO A 206 5.58 13.93 -9.98
C PRO A 206 5.06 12.51 -9.80
N VAL A 207 5.33 11.92 -8.64
CA VAL A 207 4.72 10.67 -8.19
C VAL A 207 3.50 10.97 -7.30
N PRO A 208 2.56 10.04 -7.15
CA PRO A 208 1.38 10.22 -6.29
C PRO A 208 1.72 10.59 -4.85
N ASP A 209 0.91 11.48 -4.30
CA ASP A 209 0.83 11.75 -2.88
C ASP A 209 -0.14 10.75 -2.24
N VAL A 210 0.36 9.95 -1.30
CA VAL A 210 -0.44 8.91 -0.61
C VAL A 210 -1.60 9.47 0.23
N SER A 211 -1.59 10.77 0.52
CA SER A 211 -2.70 11.45 1.19
C SER A 211 -3.83 11.84 0.22
N ARG A 212 -3.62 11.71 -1.09
CA ARG A 212 -4.55 12.12 -2.14
C ARG A 212 -4.88 10.96 -3.05
N ILE A 213 -5.99 10.29 -2.74
CA ILE A 213 -6.56 9.27 -3.62
C ILE A 213 -7.91 9.73 -4.16
N GLY A 214 -8.16 9.47 -5.43
CA GLY A 214 -9.49 9.57 -6.04
C GLY A 214 -10.18 8.21 -5.99
N ILE A 215 -11.50 8.21 -5.84
CA ILE A 215 -12.32 7.01 -6.04
C ILE A 215 -12.91 7.11 -7.45
N ILE A 216 -12.65 6.10 -8.27
CA ILE A 216 -13.33 5.88 -9.54
C ILE A 216 -14.49 4.93 -9.23
N GLU A 217 -15.69 5.50 -9.13
CA GLU A 217 -16.92 4.72 -9.02
C GLU A 217 -17.17 4.00 -10.34
N ASN A 218 -16.98 2.69 -10.35
CA ASN A 218 -17.40 1.80 -11.42
C ASN A 218 -18.35 0.77 -10.81
N ASN A 219 -19.44 0.45 -11.52
CA ASN A 219 -20.61 -0.29 -11.04
C ASN A 219 -20.33 -1.62 -10.30
N ASP A 220 -19.14 -2.21 -10.43
CA ASP A 220 -18.83 -3.52 -9.84
C ASP A 220 -17.72 -3.51 -8.77
N GLN A 221 -16.79 -2.54 -8.77
CA GLN A 221 -15.75 -2.38 -7.73
C GLN A 221 -15.23 -0.93 -7.68
N ASN A 222 -15.16 -0.33 -6.49
CA ASN A 222 -14.50 0.97 -6.29
C ASN A 222 -13.02 0.86 -6.68
N GLN A 223 -12.67 1.48 -7.80
CA GLN A 223 -11.28 1.59 -8.25
C GLN A 223 -10.65 2.83 -7.64
N VAL A 224 -9.33 2.81 -7.43
CA VAL A 224 -8.62 3.90 -6.77
C VAL A 224 -7.67 4.56 -7.76
N ALA A 225 -7.75 5.88 -7.84
CA ALA A 225 -6.90 6.71 -8.67
C ALA A 225 -5.94 7.55 -7.83
N SER A 226 -4.85 7.94 -8.46
CA SER A 226 -3.89 8.93 -7.93
C SER A 226 -3.92 10.16 -8.84
N PRO A 227 -4.75 11.17 -8.54
CA PRO A 227 -4.82 12.39 -9.33
C PRO A 227 -3.62 13.30 -9.04
N MET A 228 -2.93 13.73 -10.10
CA MET A 228 -1.77 14.61 -10.05
C MET A 228 -2.01 15.79 -10.99
N TYR A 229 -2.00 17.00 -10.45
CA TYR A 229 -2.26 18.23 -11.20
C TYR A 229 -0.95 18.97 -11.47
N ILE A 230 -0.70 19.27 -12.74
CA ILE A 230 0.54 19.87 -13.22
C ILE A 230 0.19 21.12 -14.02
N TYR A 231 0.76 22.26 -13.64
CA TYR A 231 0.58 23.52 -14.35
C TYR A 231 1.72 23.73 -15.34
N LEU A 232 1.36 24.08 -16.59
CA LEU A 232 2.29 24.46 -17.65
C LEU A 232 2.27 25.96 -17.87
#